data_AF-A0A3A8L1W3-F1
#
_entry.id   AF-A0A3A8L1W3-F1
#
_cell.length_a   1.000
_cell.length_b   1.000
_cell.length_c   1.000
_cell.angle_alpha   90.00
_cell.angle_beta   90.00
_cell.angle_gamma   90.00
#
_symmetry.space_group_name_H-M   'P 1'
#
loop_
_entity.id
_entity.type
_entity.pdbx_description
1 polymer ?
#
loop_
_entity_poly.entity_id
_entity_poly.type
_entity_poly.pdbx_seq_one_letter_code
_entity_poly.pdbx_strand_id
1 'polypeptide(L)'
;MKRHLFTLGLLLSVPAFAENTTTASSQEAHRPPHERKSPVQLLLEHRQDLALTDTQAAGLERIQAALEVKNAPLKQSLEALKPARPPGDGTRPQGPPPDSGTQDDATRRANREQAHGLFDQLRANVTQAYQEAEQLLTDAQKTQARTLLQAEMAAHRPGHGGRGGPPPGE
;
A
#
# COMPACT_ATOMS: atom_id res chain seq x y z
N MET A 1 29.43 40.10 39.85
CA MET A 1 28.59 39.97 41.07
C MET A 1 27.17 40.42 40.74
N LYS A 2 26.19 39.51 40.83
CA LYS A 2 24.82 39.73 41.35
C LYS A 2 23.97 38.51 41.03
N ARG A 3 23.75 37.71 42.07
CA ARG A 3 22.68 36.71 42.18
C ARG A 3 21.46 37.46 42.68
N HIS A 4 20.30 37.23 42.07
CA HIS A 4 19.02 37.37 42.76
C HIS A 4 18.14 36.17 42.44
N LEU A 5 17.93 35.36 43.47
CA LEU A 5 16.80 34.45 43.66
C LEU A 5 15.52 35.28 43.84
N PHE A 6 14.37 34.80 43.33
CA PHE A 6 13.04 34.78 44.00
C PHE A 6 12.08 33.97 43.08
N THR A 7 11.82 32.67 43.30
CA THR A 7 10.75 31.99 44.08
C THR A 7 9.27 32.32 43.76
N LEU A 8 8.52 31.22 43.53
CA LEU A 8 7.06 30.97 43.68
C LEU A 8 6.12 31.67 42.68
N GLY A 9 5.39 30.95 41.82
CA GLY A 9 4.21 30.11 42.12
C GLY A 9 2.95 30.89 41.62
N LEU A 10 1.84 30.36 41.10
CA LEU A 10 1.24 29.04 40.95
C LEU A 10 -0.02 29.29 40.06
N LEU A 11 -0.49 28.25 39.36
CA LEU A 11 -1.87 28.01 38.87
C LEU A 11 -2.39 28.61 37.54
N LEU A 12 -2.87 27.64 36.75
CA LEU A 12 -4.12 27.60 35.98
C LEU A 12 -4.19 28.29 34.62
N SER A 13 -3.98 27.49 33.58
CA SER A 13 -5.03 27.24 32.58
C SER A 13 -4.59 26.07 31.69
N VAL A 14 -5.03 24.86 32.02
CA VAL A 14 -5.07 23.76 31.04
C VAL A 14 -6.32 24.00 30.20
N PRO A 15 -6.24 24.41 28.92
CA PRO A 15 -7.37 24.20 28.05
C PRO A 15 -7.53 22.68 27.93
N ALA A 16 -8.65 22.18 28.45
CA ALA A 16 -9.18 20.88 28.08
C ALA A 16 -9.43 20.91 26.57
N PHE A 17 -8.42 20.54 25.79
CA PHE A 17 -8.64 20.10 24.43
C PHE A 17 -9.38 18.78 24.56
N ALA A 18 -10.69 18.86 24.35
CA ALA A 18 -11.49 17.71 23.99
C ALA A 18 -10.78 17.02 22.83
N GLU A 19 -10.22 15.85 23.12
CA GLU A 19 -9.81 14.89 22.13
C GLU A 19 -11.09 14.49 21.39
N ASN A 20 -11.40 15.23 20.31
CA ASN A 20 -12.17 14.70 19.21
C ASN A 20 -11.33 13.56 18.63
N THR A 21 -11.46 12.38 19.23
CA THR A 21 -11.17 11.12 18.57
C THR A 21 -12.19 10.99 17.46
N THR A 22 -11.97 11.74 16.38
CA THR A 22 -12.40 11.33 15.06
C THR A 22 -11.66 10.02 14.82
N THR A 23 -12.33 8.93 15.15
CA THR A 23 -12.10 7.62 14.58
C THR A 23 -12.10 7.83 13.07
N ALA A 24 -10.92 8.11 12.53
CA ALA A 24 -10.59 7.76 11.17
C ALA A 24 -10.74 6.25 11.13
N SER A 25 -11.96 5.79 10.85
CA SER A 25 -12.18 4.52 10.20
C SER A 25 -11.41 4.61 8.89
N SER A 26 -10.12 4.31 8.97
CA SER A 26 -9.35 3.80 7.85
C SER A 26 -10.02 2.48 7.48
N GLN A 27 -11.16 2.61 6.81
CA GLN A 27 -11.64 1.65 5.85
C GLN A 27 -10.48 1.58 4.87
N GLU A 28 -9.55 0.67 5.15
CA GLU A 28 -8.44 0.30 4.32
C GLU A 28 -9.08 -0.35 3.10
N ALA A 29 -9.61 0.52 2.25
CA ALA A 29 -10.20 0.19 0.98
C ALA A 29 -9.13 -0.66 0.30
N HIS A 30 -9.49 -1.90 0.03
CA HIS A 30 -8.60 -2.92 -0.49
C HIS A 30 -7.86 -2.36 -1.70
N ARG A 31 -6.66 -1.79 -1.48
CA ARG A 31 -5.92 -1.14 -2.56
C ARG A 31 -5.61 -2.24 -3.57
N PRO A 32 -5.97 -2.07 -4.85
CA PRO A 32 -5.64 -3.05 -5.85
C PRO A 32 -4.14 -3.34 -5.82
N PRO A 33 -3.72 -4.58 -6.15
CA PRO A 33 -2.35 -5.03 -5.91
C PRO A 33 -1.27 -4.16 -6.59
N HIS A 34 -1.62 -3.38 -7.63
CA HIS A 34 -0.73 -2.46 -8.32
C HIS A 34 -0.60 -1.06 -7.66
N GLU A 35 -1.45 -0.73 -6.69
CA GLU A 35 -1.37 0.49 -5.87
C GLU A 35 -0.51 0.31 -4.61
N ARG A 36 0.01 -0.90 -4.38
CA ARG A 36 0.99 -1.16 -3.33
C ARG A 36 2.30 -0.44 -3.65
N LYS A 37 3.01 -0.01 -2.61
CA LYS A 37 4.35 0.56 -2.77
C LYS A 37 5.28 -0.47 -3.40
N SER A 38 6.13 -0.03 -4.33
CA SER A 38 7.18 -0.90 -4.87
C SER A 38 8.22 -1.17 -3.77
N PRO A 39 8.94 -2.30 -3.83
CA PRO A 39 10.09 -2.55 -2.96
C PRO A 39 11.12 -1.41 -3.01
N VAL A 40 11.39 -0.86 -4.21
CA VAL A 40 12.34 0.26 -4.38
C VAL A 40 11.86 1.52 -3.63
N GLN A 41 10.56 1.84 -3.71
CA GLN A 41 9.96 2.94 -2.96
C GLN A 41 10.10 2.73 -1.44
N LEU A 42 9.91 1.49 -0.96
CA LEU A 42 10.10 1.17 0.46
C LEU A 42 11.56 1.37 0.90
N LEU A 43 12.54 0.99 0.08
CA LEU A 43 13.95 1.25 0.39
C LEU A 43 14.24 2.76 0.53
N LEU A 44 13.66 3.58 -0.34
CA LEU A 44 13.79 5.04 -0.28
C LEU A 44 13.16 5.65 0.96
N GLU A 45 11.97 5.17 1.35
CA GLU A 45 11.29 5.60 2.58
C GLU A 45 12.11 5.28 3.84
N HIS A 46 12.83 4.15 3.82
CA HIS A 46 13.68 3.68 4.91
C HIS A 46 15.17 3.99 4.73
N ARG A 47 15.49 5.08 4.01
CA ARG A 47 16.89 5.46 3.72
C ARG A 47 17.77 5.59 4.97
N GLN A 48 17.22 6.11 6.07
CA GLN A 48 17.95 6.33 7.31
C GLN A 48 18.19 4.99 8.03
N ASP A 49 17.16 4.15 8.10
CA ASP A 49 17.23 2.84 8.74
C ASP A 49 18.25 1.94 8.02
N LEU A 50 18.30 2.01 6.69
CA LEU A 50 19.24 1.27 5.84
C LEU A 50 20.61 1.95 5.72
N ALA A 51 20.82 3.10 6.36
CA ALA A 51 22.03 3.91 6.23
C ALA A 51 22.47 4.09 4.76
N LEU A 52 21.52 4.40 3.88
CA LEU A 52 21.81 4.60 2.46
C LEU A 52 22.67 5.85 2.29
N THR A 53 23.74 5.72 1.51
CA THR A 53 24.52 6.87 1.04
C THR A 53 23.72 7.69 0.02
N ASP A 54 24.05 8.97 -0.13
CA ASP A 54 23.40 9.84 -1.12
C ASP A 54 23.49 9.27 -2.55
N THR A 55 24.62 8.66 -2.90
CA THR A 55 24.81 8.00 -4.20
C THR A 55 23.87 6.80 -4.38
N GLN A 56 23.69 5.98 -3.34
CA GLN A 56 22.75 4.86 -3.36
C GLN A 56 21.31 5.36 -3.48
N ALA A 57 20.92 6.37 -2.69
CA ALA A 57 19.60 6.97 -2.74
C ALA A 57 19.29 7.53 -4.14
N ALA A 58 20.19 8.31 -4.71
CA ALA A 58 20.04 8.84 -6.08
C ALA A 58 20.00 7.72 -7.15
N GLY A 59 20.64 6.58 -6.90
CA GLY A 59 20.52 5.39 -7.75
C GLY A 59 19.12 4.76 -7.67
N LEU A 60 18.60 4.58 -6.46
CA LEU A 60 17.27 4.03 -6.22
C LEU A 60 16.16 4.95 -6.75
N GLU A 61 16.29 6.27 -6.63
CA GLU A 61 15.37 7.25 -7.21
C GLU A 61 15.28 7.11 -8.73
N ARG A 62 16.43 6.93 -9.41
CA ARG A 62 16.46 6.70 -10.86
C ARG A 62 15.78 5.39 -11.25
N ILE A 63 16.02 4.32 -10.48
CA ILE A 63 15.36 3.02 -10.70
C ILE A 63 13.85 3.16 -10.50
N GLN A 64 13.41 3.85 -9.45
CA GLN A 64 11.98 4.08 -9.19
C GLN A 64 11.32 4.90 -10.30
N ALA A 65 11.95 5.99 -10.75
CA ALA A 65 11.44 6.80 -11.85
C ALA A 65 11.34 6.00 -13.15
N ALA A 66 12.34 5.17 -13.46
CA ALA A 66 12.31 4.29 -14.63
C ALA A 66 11.18 3.24 -14.52
N LEU A 67 10.97 2.66 -13.34
CA LEU A 67 9.88 1.72 -13.07
C LEU A 67 8.51 2.39 -13.27
N GLU A 68 8.34 3.62 -12.80
CA GLU A 68 7.10 4.39 -12.98
C GLU A 68 6.80 4.66 -14.45
N VAL A 69 7.79 5.13 -15.21
CA VAL A 69 7.67 5.35 -16.66
C VAL A 69 7.31 4.05 -17.38
N LYS A 70 7.99 2.95 -17.04
CA LYS A 70 7.74 1.63 -17.65
C LYS A 70 6.34 1.09 -17.33
N ASN A 71 5.84 1.33 -16.12
CA ASN A 71 4.55 0.81 -15.65
C ASN A 71 3.36 1.72 -16.00
N ALA A 72 3.57 2.99 -16.35
CA ALA A 72 2.52 3.93 -16.70
C ALA A 72 1.53 3.40 -17.77
N PRO A 73 1.97 2.90 -18.93
CA PRO A 73 1.03 2.37 -19.94
C PRO A 73 0.27 1.13 -19.45
N LEU A 74 0.89 0.28 -18.63
CA LEU A 74 0.22 -0.92 -18.08
C LEU A 74 -0.88 -0.55 -17.09
N LYS A 75 -0.64 0.48 -16.26
CA LYS A 75 -1.64 1.01 -15.33
C LYS A 75 -2.81 1.65 -16.08
N GLN A 76 -2.55 2.38 -17.17
CA GLN A 76 -3.60 2.93 -18.03
C GLN A 76 -4.47 1.82 -18.65
N SER A 77 -3.85 0.74 -19.15
CA SER A 77 -4.57 -0.42 -19.66
C SER A 77 -5.43 -1.11 -18.60
N LEU A 78 -4.93 -1.22 -17.36
CA LEU A 78 -5.72 -1.77 -16.24
C LEU A 78 -6.94 -0.90 -15.90
N GLU A 79 -6.79 0.42 -15.88
CA GLU A 79 -7.92 1.32 -15.60
C GLU A 79 -8.97 1.27 -16.72
N ALA A 80 -8.56 1.08 -17.98
CA ALA A 80 -9.48 0.90 -19.10
C ALA A 80 -10.30 -0.40 -19.03
N LEU A 81 -9.80 -1.44 -18.34
CA LEU A 81 -10.51 -2.71 -18.12
C LEU A 81 -11.48 -2.67 -16.93
N LYS A 82 -11.49 -1.59 -16.17
CA LYS A 82 -12.34 -1.45 -14.99
C LYS A 82 -13.80 -1.29 -15.42
N PRO A 83 -14.73 -2.10 -14.88
CA PRO A 83 -16.13 -1.95 -15.20
C PRO A 83 -16.62 -0.56 -14.80
N ALA A 84 -17.45 0.06 -15.63
CA ALA A 84 -18.08 1.33 -15.31
C ALA A 84 -18.78 1.20 -13.95
N ARG A 85 -18.35 2.01 -12.99
CA ARG A 85 -19.01 2.05 -11.68
C ARG A 85 -20.42 2.59 -11.93
N PRO A 86 -21.49 1.83 -11.62
CA PRO A 86 -22.83 2.37 -11.78
C PRO A 86 -22.94 3.66 -10.95
N PRO A 87 -23.54 4.74 -11.49
CA PRO A 87 -23.87 5.91 -10.68
C PRO A 87 -24.76 5.43 -9.54
N GLY A 88 -24.28 5.57 -8.31
CA GLY A 88 -24.92 4.98 -7.14
C GLY A 88 -25.03 6.01 -6.03
N ASP A 89 -26.25 6.48 -5.81
CA ASP A 89 -26.70 7.25 -4.66
C ASP A 89 -26.57 6.45 -3.36
N GLY A 90 -25.35 6.09 -2.92
CA GLY A 90 -25.06 5.57 -1.58
C GLY A 90 -25.72 4.24 -1.15
N THR A 91 -26.73 3.73 -1.85
CA THR A 91 -27.46 2.52 -1.47
C THR A 91 -26.84 1.32 -2.18
N ARG A 92 -26.00 0.60 -1.45
CA ARG A 92 -25.47 -0.71 -1.83
C ARG A 92 -26.64 -1.64 -2.15
N PRO A 93 -26.78 -2.19 -3.37
CA PRO A 93 -27.83 -3.15 -3.66
C PRO A 93 -27.57 -4.41 -2.81
N GLN A 94 -28.40 -4.66 -1.81
CA GLN A 94 -28.44 -5.94 -1.07
C GLN A 94 -29.25 -6.97 -1.86
N GLY A 95 -28.96 -7.12 -3.16
CA GLY A 95 -29.54 -8.14 -4.01
C GLY A 95 -28.53 -9.26 -4.28
N PRO A 96 -28.97 -10.52 -4.49
CA PRO A 96 -28.13 -11.50 -5.16
C PRO A 96 -27.63 -10.89 -6.48
N PRO A 97 -26.38 -11.17 -6.91
CA PRO A 97 -25.90 -10.68 -8.19
C PRO A 97 -26.92 -11.07 -9.27
N PRO A 98 -27.32 -10.13 -10.16
CA PRO A 98 -28.30 -10.44 -11.19
C PRO A 98 -27.77 -11.62 -12.01
N ASP A 99 -28.61 -12.64 -12.09
CA ASP A 99 -28.42 -13.85 -12.87
C ASP A 99 -28.24 -13.42 -14.34
N SER A 100 -26.98 -13.24 -14.76
CA SER A 100 -26.60 -12.68 -16.07
C SER A 100 -25.77 -13.71 -16.82
N GLY A 101 -26.37 -14.88 -17.01
CA GLY A 101 -25.88 -15.88 -17.94
C GLY A 101 -25.78 -15.27 -19.34
N THR A 102 -24.54 -15.06 -19.79
CA THR A 102 -23.92 -15.66 -21.00
C THR A 102 -22.97 -14.70 -21.73
N GLN A 103 -23.33 -13.43 -21.96
CA GLN A 103 -22.48 -12.49 -22.71
C GLN A 103 -21.64 -11.55 -21.82
N ASP A 104 -22.23 -11.07 -20.71
CA ASP A 104 -21.50 -10.28 -19.71
C ASP A 104 -20.44 -11.12 -19.00
N ASP A 105 -20.69 -12.42 -18.80
CA ASP A 105 -19.70 -13.33 -18.20
C ASP A 105 -18.50 -13.60 -19.10
N ALA A 106 -18.72 -13.76 -20.41
CA ALA A 106 -17.62 -13.96 -21.35
C ALA A 106 -16.71 -12.71 -21.40
N THR A 107 -17.31 -11.52 -21.47
CA THR A 107 -16.59 -10.25 -21.45
C THR A 107 -15.87 -10.04 -20.11
N ARG A 108 -16.53 -10.33 -18.98
CA ARG A 108 -15.91 -10.29 -17.64
C ARG A 108 -14.73 -11.25 -17.53
N ARG A 109 -14.82 -12.47 -18.08
CA ARG A 109 -13.72 -13.44 -18.09
C ARG A 109 -12.55 -12.95 -18.94
N ALA A 110 -12.82 -12.49 -20.17
CA ALA A 110 -11.80 -11.95 -21.06
C ALA A 110 -11.05 -10.75 -20.42
N ASN A 111 -11.79 -9.81 -19.81
CA ASN A 111 -11.18 -8.67 -19.12
C ASN A 111 -10.33 -9.11 -17.92
N ARG A 112 -10.74 -10.14 -17.18
CA ARG A 112 -9.93 -10.70 -16.07
C ARG A 112 -8.64 -11.33 -16.60
N GLU A 113 -8.71 -12.12 -17.66
CA GLU A 113 -7.54 -12.74 -18.28
C GLU A 113 -6.55 -11.69 -18.79
N GLN A 114 -7.05 -10.63 -19.44
CA GLN A 114 -6.23 -9.50 -19.85
C GLN A 114 -5.61 -8.78 -18.64
N ALA A 115 -6.40 -8.52 -17.60
CA ALA A 115 -5.89 -7.90 -16.38
C ALA A 115 -4.81 -8.77 -15.71
N HIS A 116 -4.97 -10.08 -15.66
CA HIS A 116 -3.95 -11.01 -15.13
C HIS A 116 -2.63 -10.87 -15.87
N GLY A 117 -2.65 -10.86 -17.21
CA GLY A 117 -1.43 -10.64 -18.00
C GLY A 117 -0.74 -9.32 -17.69
N LEU A 118 -1.51 -8.22 -17.53
CA LEU A 118 -0.97 -6.92 -17.14
C LEU A 118 -0.39 -6.92 -15.73
N PHE A 119 -1.02 -7.61 -14.78
CA PHE A 119 -0.50 -7.78 -13.42
C PHE A 119 0.82 -8.55 -13.39
N ASP A 120 0.95 -9.60 -14.20
CA ASP A 120 2.18 -10.36 -14.28
C ASP A 120 3.33 -9.53 -14.89
N GLN A 121 3.03 -8.69 -15.88
CA GLN A 121 4.01 -7.74 -16.43
C GLN A 121 4.44 -6.69 -15.40
N LEU A 122 3.50 -6.11 -14.65
CA LEU A 122 3.80 -5.19 -13.55
C LEU A 122 4.68 -5.87 -12.49
N ARG A 123 4.36 -7.11 -12.11
CA ARG A 123 5.16 -7.90 -11.16
C ARG A 123 6.57 -8.14 -11.69
N ALA A 124 6.71 -8.53 -12.95
CA ALA A 124 8.02 -8.74 -13.58
C ALA A 124 8.87 -7.45 -13.57
N ASN A 125 8.27 -6.30 -13.91
CA ASN A 125 8.94 -5.01 -13.87
C ASN A 125 9.40 -4.64 -12.46
N VAL A 126 8.55 -4.86 -11.45
CA VAL A 126 8.89 -4.64 -10.05
C VAL A 126 10.04 -5.55 -9.59
N THR A 127 10.02 -6.83 -9.96
CA THR A 127 11.09 -7.78 -9.64
C THR A 127 12.42 -7.35 -10.26
N GLN A 128 12.42 -6.95 -11.53
CA GLN A 128 13.63 -6.45 -12.20
C GLN A 128 14.18 -5.19 -11.52
N ALA A 129 13.33 -4.21 -11.25
CA ALA A 129 13.75 -2.98 -10.56
C ALA A 129 14.32 -3.26 -9.17
N TYR A 130 13.76 -4.23 -8.44
CA TYR A 130 14.32 -4.63 -7.14
C TYR A 130 15.68 -5.34 -7.28
N GLN A 131 15.87 -6.19 -8.29
CA GLN A 131 17.17 -6.84 -8.56
C GLN A 131 18.25 -5.81 -8.91
N GLU A 132 17.91 -4.78 -9.69
CA GLU A 132 18.80 -3.65 -9.99
C GLU A 132 19.12 -2.86 -8.71
N ALA A 133 18.12 -2.61 -7.87
CA ALA A 133 18.29 -1.95 -6.58
C ALA A 133 19.25 -2.73 -5.65
N GLU A 134 19.14 -4.07 -5.59
CA GLU A 134 20.06 -4.88 -4.78
C GLU A 134 21.52 -4.73 -5.21
N GLN A 135 21.82 -4.43 -6.49
CA GLN A 135 23.21 -4.19 -6.94
C GLN A 135 23.83 -2.92 -6.34
N LEU A 136 23.00 -1.97 -5.89
CA LEU A 136 23.47 -0.75 -5.24
C LEU A 136 23.70 -0.93 -3.74
N LEU A 137 23.14 -1.98 -3.14
CA LEU A 137 23.18 -2.20 -1.70
C LEU A 137 24.38 -3.06 -1.30
N THR A 138 24.93 -2.79 -0.13
CA THR A 138 25.86 -3.71 0.54
C THR A 138 25.12 -4.96 1.03
N ASP A 139 25.84 -6.03 1.34
CA ASP A 139 25.21 -7.29 1.79
C ASP A 139 24.48 -7.15 3.14
N ALA A 140 24.99 -6.31 4.03
CA ALA A 140 24.31 -5.96 5.27
C ALA A 140 22.97 -5.24 4.99
N GLN A 141 22.99 -4.26 4.09
CA GLN A 141 21.79 -3.53 3.67
C GLN A 141 20.78 -4.44 2.96
N LYS A 142 21.22 -5.38 2.11
CA LYS A 142 20.34 -6.36 1.47
C LYS A 142 19.62 -7.23 2.51
N THR A 143 20.34 -7.67 3.55
CA THR A 143 19.76 -8.48 4.62
C THR A 143 18.67 -7.70 5.35
N GLN A 144 18.95 -6.47 5.74
CA GLN A 144 17.99 -5.60 6.43
C GLN A 144 16.80 -5.23 5.53
N ALA A 145 17.05 -4.93 4.25
CA ALA A 145 16.02 -4.68 3.25
C ALA A 145 15.04 -5.85 3.13
N ARG A 146 15.54 -7.10 3.09
CA ARG A 146 14.68 -8.29 3.04
C ARG A 146 13.80 -8.43 4.27
N THR A 147 14.34 -8.19 5.47
CA THR A 147 13.56 -8.21 6.72
C THR A 147 12.46 -7.16 6.68
N LEU A 148 12.77 -5.95 6.21
CA LEU A 148 11.82 -4.85 6.09
C LEU A 148 10.68 -5.19 5.12
N LEU A 149 11.03 -5.68 3.92
CA LEU A 149 10.04 -6.06 2.92
C LEU A 149 9.15 -7.21 3.40
N GLN A 150 9.69 -8.18 4.13
CA GLN A 150 8.91 -9.26 4.73
C GLN A 150 7.93 -8.74 5.78
N ALA A 151 8.34 -7.79 6.62
CA ALA A 151 7.48 -7.15 7.60
C ALA A 151 6.33 -6.38 6.93
N GLU A 152 6.63 -5.61 5.89
CA GLU A 152 5.61 -4.89 5.12
C GLU A 152 4.61 -5.85 4.46
N MET A 153 5.10 -6.93 3.86
CA MET A 153 4.24 -7.97 3.27
C MET A 153 3.35 -8.65 4.31
N ALA A 154 3.87 -8.88 5.51
CA ALA A 154 3.10 -9.48 6.61
C ALA A 154 2.00 -8.52 7.10
N ALA A 155 2.30 -7.22 7.22
CA ALA A 155 1.33 -6.20 7.61
C ALA A 155 0.18 -6.06 6.61
N HIS A 156 0.46 -6.22 5.31
CA HIS A 156 -0.54 -6.09 4.23
C HIS A 156 -1.22 -7.40 3.86
N ARG A 157 -0.93 -8.51 4.55
CA ARG A 157 -1.64 -9.77 4.33
C ARG A 157 -3.07 -9.59 4.88
N PRO A 158 -4.12 -9.81 4.08
CA PRO A 158 -5.49 -9.79 4.60
C PRO A 158 -5.55 -10.80 5.74
N GLY A 159 -5.84 -10.32 6.95
CA GLY A 159 -5.96 -11.18 8.11
C GLY A 159 -6.91 -12.33 7.77
N HIS A 160 -6.50 -13.57 8.04
CA HIS A 160 -7.41 -14.69 8.18
C HIS A 160 -8.30 -14.43 9.41
N GLY A 161 -9.21 -13.45 9.30
CA GLY A 161 -10.26 -13.20 10.27
C GLY A 161 -11.25 -14.36 10.18
N GLY A 162 -11.26 -15.16 11.24
CA GLY A 162 -11.97 -16.43 11.33
C GLY A 162 -13.43 -16.35 10.90
N ARG A 163 -13.81 -17.26 10.02
CA ARG A 163 -15.21 -17.67 9.82
C ARG A 163 -15.60 -18.52 11.03
N GLY A 164 -15.79 -17.87 12.18
CA GLY A 164 -16.47 -18.44 13.34
C GLY A 164 -17.95 -18.57 13.02
N GLY A 165 -18.29 -19.52 12.15
CA GLY A 165 -19.65 -20.04 12.11
C GLY A 165 -19.85 -20.91 13.34
N PRO A 166 -20.96 -20.78 14.10
CA PRO A 166 -21.24 -21.71 15.17
C PRO A 166 -21.30 -23.14 14.60
N PRO A 167 -20.90 -24.17 15.37
CA PRO A 167 -21.04 -25.55 14.93
C PRO A 167 -22.52 -25.84 14.63
N PRO A 168 -22.82 -26.65 13.60
CA PRO A 168 -24.20 -27.05 13.33
C PRO A 168 -24.74 -27.72 14.58
N GLY A 169 -25.83 -27.15 15.10
CA GLY A 169 -26.52 -27.67 16.27
C GLY A 169 -26.94 -29.12 16.08
N GLU A 170 -26.80 -29.87 17.16
CA GLU A 170 -27.43 -31.19 17.36
C GLU A 170 -28.96 -31.09 17.35
#